data_AF-A0A7T2GL08-F1
#
_entry.id   AF-A0A7T2GL08-F1
#
_cell.length_a   1.000
_cell.length_b   1.000
_cell.length_c   1.000
_cell.angle_alpha   90.00
_cell.angle_beta   90.00
_cell.angle_gamma   90.00
#
_symmetry.space_group_name_H-M   'P 1'
#
loop_
_entity.id
_entity.type
_entity.pdbx_description
1 polymer ?
#
loop_
_entity_poly.entity_id
_entity_poly.type
_entity_poly.pdbx_seq_one_letter_code
_entity_poly.pdbx_strand_id
1 'polypeptide(L)'
;MSQFFPLAVIMAAIGVGGWVFTTWLRIKNGYPLENSWGKPIYPKQNDETIERVKLLTQENAQLRAELGSIKDRLATVERIVTDDSHRLTQEIEALRLPKN
;
A
#
# COMPACT_ATOMS: atom_id res chain seq x y z
N MET A 1 48.13 -24.78 -37.60
CA MET A 1 47.43 -23.78 -36.74
C MET A 1 45.91 -23.74 -36.92
N SER A 2 45.32 -24.25 -38.01
CA SER A 2 43.88 -24.13 -38.31
C SER A 2 42.94 -25.05 -37.50
N GLN A 3 43.44 -26.11 -36.88
CA GLN A 3 42.62 -27.09 -36.14
C GLN A 3 42.17 -26.62 -34.75
N PHE A 4 42.86 -25.62 -34.17
CA PHE A 4 42.51 -25.11 -32.84
C PHE A 4 41.39 -24.07 -32.86
N PHE A 5 41.12 -23.47 -34.02
CA PHE A 5 40.08 -22.47 -34.20
C PHE A 5 38.66 -23.01 -33.93
N PRO A 6 38.21 -24.14 -34.51
CA PRO A 6 36.88 -24.68 -34.20
C PRO A 6 36.74 -25.09 -32.74
N LEU A 7 37.80 -25.63 -32.13
CA LEU A 7 37.80 -26.03 -30.73
C LEU A 7 37.65 -24.82 -29.79
N ALA A 8 38.34 -23.72 -30.10
CA ALA A 8 38.24 -22.48 -29.34
C ALA A 8 36.83 -21.87 -29.40
N VAL A 9 36.17 -21.92 -30.56
CA VAL A 9 34.80 -21.42 -30.73
C VAL A 9 33.80 -22.25 -29.90
N ILE A 10 33.93 -23.58 -29.92
CA ILE A 10 33.06 -24.48 -29.13
C ILE A 10 33.23 -24.21 -27.63
N MET A 11 34.47 -24.08 -27.16
CA MET A 11 34.77 -23.77 -25.75
C MET A 11 34.20 -22.42 -25.32
N ALA A 12 34.31 -21.40 -26.17
CA ALA A 12 33.74 -20.08 -25.90
C ALA A 12 32.20 -20.13 -25.85
N ALA A 13 31.57 -20.86 -26.78
CA ALA A 13 30.11 -21.01 -26.82
C ALA A 13 29.56 -21.72 -25.57
N ILE A 14 30.24 -22.76 -25.09
CA ILE A 14 29.86 -23.47 -23.86
C ILE A 14 30.04 -22.56 -22.63
N GLY A 15 31.12 -21.78 -22.57
CA GLY A 15 31.35 -20.83 -21.47
C GLY A 15 30.27 -19.76 -21.37
N VAL A 16 29.92 -19.14 -22.51
CA VAL A 16 28.83 -18.14 -22.56
C VAL A 16 27.48 -18.78 -22.28
N GLY A 17 27.20 -19.94 -22.85
CA GLY A 17 25.96 -20.68 -22.62
C GLY A 17 25.77 -21.07 -21.16
N GLY A 18 26.83 -21.55 -20.49
CA GLY A 18 26.81 -21.88 -19.06
C GLY A 18 26.58 -20.66 -18.17
N TRP A 19 27.18 -19.51 -18.50
CA TRP A 19 26.97 -18.26 -17.76
C TRP A 19 25.52 -17.74 -17.92
N VAL A 20 24.98 -17.75 -19.14
CA VAL A 20 23.58 -17.37 -19.39
C VAL A 20 22.62 -18.32 -18.67
N PHE A 21 22.87 -19.63 -18.72
CA PHE A 21 22.03 -20.63 -18.08
C PHE A 21 22.01 -20.47 -16.55
N THR A 22 23.17 -20.28 -15.93
CA THR A 22 23.27 -20.06 -14.48
C THR A 22 22.62 -18.74 -14.06
N THR A 23 22.75 -17.68 -14.86
CA THR A 23 22.08 -16.39 -14.62
C THR A 23 20.56 -16.54 -14.75
N TRP A 24 20.08 -17.24 -15.78
CA TRP A 24 18.65 -17.52 -15.98
C TRP A 24 18.06 -18.32 -14.81
N LEU A 25 18.79 -19.34 -14.33
CA LEU A 25 18.37 -20.13 -13.18
C LEU A 25 18.32 -19.31 -11.88
N ARG A 26 19.28 -18.41 -11.67
CA ARG A 26 19.29 -17.47 -10.53
C ARG A 26 18.10 -16.50 -10.57
N ILE A 27 17.78 -15.96 -11.74
CA ILE A 27 16.62 -15.09 -11.96
C ILE A 27 15.32 -15.84 -11.65
N LYS A 28 15.16 -17.05 -12.23
CA LYS A 28 13.94 -17.86 -12.06
C LYS A 28 13.72 -18.31 -10.62
N ASN A 29 14.79 -18.61 -9.89
CA ASN A 29 14.74 -19.06 -8.50
C ASN A 29 14.82 -17.92 -7.47
N GLY A 30 14.81 -16.65 -7.91
CA GLY A 30 14.75 -15.50 -7.02
C GLY A 30 16.03 -15.22 -6.21
N TYR A 31 17.18 -15.75 -6.64
CA TYR A 31 18.46 -15.40 -6.02
C TYR A 31 18.81 -13.94 -6.33
N PRO A 32 19.40 -13.21 -5.37
CA PRO A 32 19.77 -11.82 -5.59
C PRO A 32 20.75 -11.73 -6.75
N LEU A 33 20.42 -10.92 -7.75
CA LEU A 33 21.38 -10.54 -8.77
C LEU A 33 22.25 -9.45 -8.15
N GLU A 34 23.53 -9.76 -7.95
CA GLU A 34 24.51 -8.76 -7.56
C GLU A 34 24.67 -7.76 -8.71
N ASN A 35 24.37 -6.48 -8.45
CA ASN A 35 24.88 -5.43 -9.32
C ASN A 35 26.38 -5.25 -9.07
N SER A 36 27.09 -4.57 -9.97
CA SER A 36 28.53 -4.28 -9.87
C SER A 36 28.96 -3.47 -8.63
N TRP A 37 28.06 -3.25 -7.66
CA TRP A 37 28.27 -2.53 -6.41
C TRP A 37 27.75 -3.31 -5.17
N GLY A 38 27.54 -4.62 -5.28
CA GLY A 38 27.29 -5.50 -4.13
C GLY A 38 25.93 -5.32 -3.46
N LYS A 39 24.97 -4.64 -4.10
CA LYS A 39 23.59 -4.57 -3.58
C LYS A 39 22.74 -5.68 -4.22
N PRO A 40 22.11 -6.56 -3.41
CA PRO A 40 21.23 -7.59 -3.91
C PRO A 40 19.98 -6.95 -4.54
N ILE A 41 19.84 -7.07 -5.87
CA ILE A 41 18.60 -6.74 -6.55
C ILE A 41 17.75 -8.01 -6.54
N TYR A 42 16.73 -8.02 -5.68
CA TYR A 42 15.70 -9.05 -5.73
C TYR A 42 14.79 -8.76 -6.93
N PRO A 43 14.57 -9.72 -7.85
CA PRO A 43 13.47 -9.61 -8.80
C PRO A 43 12.16 -9.70 -8.01
N LYS A 44 11.67 -8.57 -7.52
CA LYS A 44 10.41 -8.50 -6.79
C LYS A 44 9.28 -8.78 -7.76
N GLN A 45 8.54 -9.87 -7.51
CA GLN A 45 7.16 -10.02 -7.95
C GLN A 45 6.36 -8.82 -7.41
N ASN A 46 6.28 -7.77 -8.22
CA ASN A 46 5.57 -6.55 -7.85
C ASN A 46 4.04 -6.74 -7.90
N ASP A 47 3.53 -7.75 -8.61
CA ASP A 47 2.09 -7.90 -8.85
C ASP A 47 1.30 -8.15 -7.56
N GLU A 48 1.73 -9.09 -6.71
CA GLU A 48 1.04 -9.33 -5.43
C GLU A 48 1.12 -8.13 -4.48
N THR A 49 2.25 -7.40 -4.49
CA THR A 49 2.43 -6.23 -3.63
C THR A 49 1.55 -5.07 -4.13
N ILE A 50 1.45 -4.89 -5.44
CA ILE A 50 0.58 -3.87 -6.06
C ILE A 50 -0.90 -4.20 -5.82
N GLU A 51 -1.31 -5.46 -5.92
CA GLU A 51 -2.68 -5.87 -5.59
C GLU A 51 -3.01 -5.62 -4.12
N ARG A 52 -2.13 -6.00 -3.19
CA ARG A 52 -2.33 -5.72 -1.75
C ARG A 52 -2.41 -4.22 -1.47
N VAL A 53 -1.56 -3.41 -2.10
CA VAL A 53 -1.63 -1.94 -1.96
C VAL A 53 -2.94 -1.39 -2.50
N LYS A 54 -3.46 -1.93 -3.62
CA LYS A 54 -4.75 -1.54 -4.18
C LYS A 54 -5.91 -1.89 -3.23
N LEU A 55 -5.92 -3.10 -2.67
CA LEU A 55 -6.91 -3.53 -1.68
C LEU A 55 -6.88 -2.65 -0.42
N LEU A 56 -5.70 -2.42 0.15
CA LEU A 56 -5.53 -1.54 1.31
C LEU A 56 -5.96 -0.09 1.01
N THR A 57 -5.73 0.41 -0.20
CA THR A 57 -6.18 1.76 -0.60
C THR A 57 -7.71 1.84 -0.64
N GLN A 58 -8.39 0.78 -1.11
CA GLN A 58 -9.85 0.71 -1.11
C GLN A 58 -10.42 0.65 0.31
N GLU A 59 -9.85 -0.18 1.19
CA GLU A 59 -10.25 -0.25 2.60
C GLU A 59 -10.08 1.10 3.31
N ASN A 60 -8.96 1.80 3.07
CA ASN A 60 -8.74 3.14 3.63
C ASN A 60 -9.76 4.17 3.14
N ALA A 61 -10.18 4.10 1.87
CA ALA A 61 -11.22 4.98 1.34
C ALA A 61 -12.58 4.70 2.02
N GLN A 62 -12.94 3.44 2.21
CA GLN A 62 -14.16 3.05 2.93
C GLN A 62 -14.14 3.51 4.39
N LEU A 63 -13.06 3.24 5.13
CA LEU A 63 -12.92 3.66 6.52
C LEU A 63 -13.04 5.18 6.67
N ARG A 64 -12.49 5.95 5.73
CA ARG A 64 -12.63 7.42 5.74
C ARG A 64 -14.07 7.87 5.52
N ALA A 65 -14.83 7.18 4.65
CA ALA A 65 -16.23 7.47 4.45
C ALA A 65 -17.07 7.14 5.70
N GLU A 66 -16.84 5.98 6.31
CA GLU A 66 -17.50 5.58 7.56
C GLU A 66 -17.20 6.57 8.70
N LEU A 67 -15.92 6.94 8.87
CA LEU A 67 -15.52 7.98 9.84
C LEU A 67 -16.18 9.34 9.56
N GLY A 68 -16.36 9.71 8.28
CA GLY A 68 -17.11 10.90 7.89
C GLY A 68 -18.56 10.86 8.39
N SER A 69 -19.26 9.77 8.12
CA SER A 69 -20.66 9.59 8.57
C SER A 69 -20.81 9.61 10.09
N ILE A 70 -19.84 9.06 10.83
CA ILE A 70 -19.84 9.08 12.29
C ILE A 70 -19.65 10.52 12.78
N LYS A 71 -18.74 11.29 12.16
CA LYS A 71 -18.53 12.71 12.51
C LYS A 71 -19.79 13.54 12.29
N ASP A 72 -20.50 13.35 11.18
CA ASP A 72 -21.76 14.08 10.91
C ASP A 72 -22.84 13.78 11.95
N ARG A 73 -22.92 12.52 12.39
CA ARG A 73 -23.82 12.11 13.47
C ARG A 73 -23.40 12.71 14.81
N LEU A 74 -22.11 12.72 15.12
CA LEU A 74 -21.59 13.35 16.35
C LEU A 74 -21.90 14.85 16.37
N ALA A 75 -21.71 15.57 15.26
CA ALA A 75 -22.09 16.98 15.17
C ALA A 75 -23.60 17.20 15.36
N THR A 76 -24.42 16.24 14.91
CA THR A 76 -25.87 16.28 15.15
C THR A 76 -26.23 16.06 16.60
N VAL A 77 -25.56 15.11 17.27
CA VAL A 77 -25.75 14.86 18.70
C VAL A 77 -25.29 16.06 19.52
N GLU A 78 -24.12 16.64 19.20
CA GLU A 78 -23.61 17.84 19.85
C GLU A 78 -24.63 18.98 19.78
N ARG A 79 -25.18 19.26 18.59
CA ARG A 79 -26.22 20.28 18.42
C ARG A 79 -27.46 20.01 19.26
N ILE A 80 -27.97 18.77 19.28
CA ILE A 80 -29.16 18.42 20.08
C ILE A 80 -28.89 18.69 21.57
N VAL A 81 -27.76 18.20 22.09
CA VAL A 81 -27.42 18.34 23.51
C VAL A 81 -27.23 19.81 23.89
N THR A 82 -26.58 20.60 23.05
CA THR A 82 -26.35 22.03 23.31
C THR A 82 -27.63 22.85 23.17
N ASP A 83 -28.39 22.69 22.09
CA ASP A 83 -29.60 23.49 21.82
C ASP A 83 -30.74 23.16 22.80
N ASP A 84 -30.98 21.88 23.12
CA ASP A 84 -32.03 21.50 24.07
C ASP A 84 -31.74 22.00 25.48
N SER A 85 -30.47 22.00 25.91
CA SER A 85 -30.08 22.49 27.24
C SER A 85 -30.36 23.99 27.40
N HIS A 86 -30.08 24.78 26.35
CA HIS A 86 -30.37 26.21 26.35
C HIS A 86 -31.87 26.50 26.26
N ARG A 87 -32.60 25.75 25.42
CA ARG A 87 -34.06 25.91 25.28
C ARG A 87 -34.81 25.59 26.57
N LEU A 88 -34.49 24.49 27.24
CA LEU A 88 -35.10 24.12 28.51
C LEU A 88 -34.85 25.19 29.59
N THR A 89 -33.63 25.71 29.66
CA THR A 89 -33.29 26.79 30.61
C THR A 89 -34.11 28.06 30.36
N GLN A 90 -34.28 28.43 29.09
CA GLN A 90 -35.10 29.58 28.70
C GLN A 90 -36.59 29.37 29.01
N GLU A 91 -37.14 28.17 28.77
CA GLU A 91 -38.51 27.83 29.12
C GLU A 91 -38.74 27.86 30.64
N ILE A 92 -37.80 27.35 31.43
CA ILE A 92 -37.88 27.41 32.90
C ILE A 92 -37.91 28.86 33.39
N GLU A 93 -37.02 29.73 32.88
CA GLU A 93 -37.03 31.14 33.27
C GLU A 93 -38.32 31.85 32.82
N ALA A 94 -38.83 31.56 31.62
CA ALA A 94 -40.11 32.12 31.16
C ALA A 94 -41.29 31.73 32.08
N LEU A 95 -41.29 30.53 32.66
CA LEU A 95 -42.30 30.08 33.64
C LEU A 95 -42.10 30.70 35.03
N ARG A 96 -40.89 31.19 35.36
CA ARG A 96 -40.59 31.87 36.63
C ARG A 96 -40.98 33.34 36.64
N LEU A 97 -41.06 34.00 35.48
CA LEU A 97 -41.54 35.37 35.44
C LEU A 97 -43.02 35.44 35.84
N PRO A 98 -43.41 36.39 36.72
CA PRO A 98 -44.79 36.55 37.12
C PRO A 98 -45.65 36.93 35.91
N LYS A 99 -46.71 36.14 35.68
CA LYS A 99 -47.72 36.42 34.68
C LYS A 99 -48.58 37.58 35.21
N ASN A 100 -48.24 38.81 34.80
CA ASN A 100 -49.08 39.99 34.99
C ASN A 100 -50.38 39.86 34.20
#